data_AF-A0A2E0R6Z9-F1
#
_entry.id   AF-A0A2E0R6Z9-F1
#
_cell.length_a   1.000
_cell.length_b   1.000
_cell.length_c   1.000
_cell.angle_alpha   90.00
_cell.angle_beta   90.00
_cell.angle_gamma   90.00
#
_symmetry.space_group_name_H-M   'P 1'
#
loop_
_entity.id
_entity.type
_entity.pdbx_description
1 polymer ?
#
loop_
_entity_poly.entity_id
_entity_poly.type
_entity_poly.pdbx_seq_one_letter_code
_entity_poly.pdbx_strand_id
1 'polypeptide(L)'
;MLLATLFLMVNGCVTFHDTEPPAGVAWHSFYEPIDSPALRSFMEASLQEATALLGDPSEPIMEVKLRRSRKRPAWRHLRIAEDFSLTERVPNTSGDVVIYLGVDADSDEVWFLLAHEVVHVLNPEVKDWYMEGLASYFAITFCEARFGSSGGWRMRFENMENEPYACSYRMMRAVAEVAPEAMRRMVDFVVADETRLDWQRIDVNGWLASMSVEERKLVLEKIKPYVKQLVARPADKVAFTVPDVFGW
;
A
#
# COMPACT_ATOMS: atom_id res chain seq x y z
N MET A 1 -20.18 -17.15 -1.45
CA MET A 1 -18.83 -17.59 -1.91
C MET A 1 -18.46 -16.79 -3.15
N LEU A 2 -17.66 -15.75 -2.97
CA LEU A 2 -16.97 -14.96 -4.00
C LEU A 2 -15.61 -14.64 -3.35
N LEU A 3 -14.70 -15.61 -3.39
CA LEU A 3 -13.48 -15.58 -4.20
C LEU A 3 -12.79 -14.21 -4.21
N ALA A 4 -11.89 -14.05 -3.23
CA ALA A 4 -10.57 -13.45 -3.35
C ALA A 4 -10.47 -12.11 -4.10
N THR A 5 -10.66 -11.00 -3.37
CA THR A 5 -9.92 -9.75 -3.61
C THR A 5 -8.46 -10.02 -3.24
N LEU A 6 -7.78 -10.77 -4.08
CA LEU A 6 -6.37 -11.08 -3.93
C LEU A 6 -5.63 -9.78 -4.21
N PHE A 7 -4.97 -9.23 -3.19
CA PHE A 7 -3.92 -8.22 -3.36
C PHE A 7 -2.80 -8.87 -4.20
N LEU A 8 -3.04 -8.95 -5.51
CA LEU A 8 -2.06 -9.33 -6.49
C LEU A 8 -1.21 -8.10 -6.74
N MET A 9 -0.33 -7.78 -5.78
CA MET A 9 0.98 -7.22 -6.11
C MET A 9 1.76 -8.31 -6.86
N VAL A 10 1.32 -8.58 -8.09
CA VAL A 10 2.04 -9.41 -9.04
C VAL A 10 3.12 -8.51 -9.58
N ASN A 11 4.26 -8.54 -8.90
CA ASN A 11 5.52 -7.95 -9.30
C ASN A 11 5.53 -6.40 -9.33
N GLY A 12 6.64 -5.83 -8.89
CA GLY A 12 7.05 -4.51 -9.36
C GLY A 12 7.13 -4.61 -10.86
N CYS A 13 6.34 -3.77 -11.52
CA CYS A 13 5.74 -4.08 -12.81
C CYS A 13 4.95 -5.40 -12.77
N VAL A 14 3.62 -5.30 -12.88
CA VAL A 14 2.75 -6.35 -13.44
C VAL A 14 3.60 -7.26 -14.35
N THR A 15 3.71 -8.56 -14.06
CA THR A 15 4.26 -9.47 -15.07
C THR A 15 3.25 -9.55 -16.20
N PHE A 16 3.36 -8.58 -17.11
CA PHE A 16 2.68 -8.48 -18.38
C PHE A 16 3.13 -9.70 -19.17
N HIS A 17 2.30 -10.74 -19.16
CA HIS A 17 2.73 -12.00 -19.75
C HIS A 17 2.90 -11.94 -21.27
N ASP A 18 2.61 -10.82 -21.96
CA ASP A 18 2.79 -10.75 -23.42
C ASP A 18 3.01 -9.36 -24.08
N THR A 19 2.96 -8.20 -23.41
CA THR A 19 3.19 -6.90 -24.10
C THR A 19 3.57 -5.77 -23.13
N GLU A 20 4.73 -5.14 -23.33
CA GLU A 20 4.97 -3.74 -22.92
C GLU A 20 3.88 -2.85 -23.54
N PRO A 21 3.52 -1.71 -22.91
CA PRO A 21 2.57 -0.81 -23.54
C PRO A 21 3.19 -0.31 -24.86
N PRO A 22 2.39 -0.01 -25.90
CA PRO A 22 2.93 0.63 -27.08
C PRO A 22 3.77 1.86 -26.68
N ALA A 23 4.91 2.06 -27.33
CA ALA A 23 5.83 3.12 -26.97
C ALA A 23 5.11 4.47 -26.82
N GLY A 24 5.25 5.11 -25.66
CA GLY A 24 4.60 6.38 -25.33
C GLY A 24 3.17 6.29 -24.79
N VAL A 25 2.63 5.09 -24.56
CA VAL A 25 1.30 4.90 -23.94
C VAL A 25 1.45 4.57 -22.46
N ALA A 26 0.89 5.42 -21.60
CA ALA A 26 0.88 5.16 -20.16
C ALA A 26 -0.13 4.05 -19.80
N TRP A 27 0.23 3.18 -18.85
CA TRP A 27 -0.60 2.05 -18.40
C TRP A 27 -2.02 2.44 -18.03
N HIS A 28 -2.19 3.57 -17.33
CA HIS A 28 -3.49 4.06 -16.89
C HIS A 28 -4.47 4.38 -18.03
N SER A 29 -4.01 4.50 -19.27
CA SER A 29 -4.86 4.76 -20.43
C SER A 29 -5.65 3.52 -20.90
N PHE A 30 -5.21 2.32 -20.52
CA PHE A 30 -5.90 1.07 -20.82
C PHE A 30 -7.12 0.83 -19.95
N TYR A 31 -7.16 1.47 -18.79
CA TYR A 31 -8.15 1.24 -17.74
C TYR A 31 -9.24 2.31 -17.71
N GLU A 32 -10.41 1.95 -17.19
CA GLU A 32 -11.58 2.83 -17.18
C GLU A 32 -11.39 4.00 -16.20
N PRO A 33 -11.64 5.26 -16.62
CA PRO A 33 -11.65 6.40 -15.70
C PRO A 33 -12.78 6.27 -14.68
N ILE A 34 -12.49 6.64 -13.43
CA ILE A 34 -13.54 6.81 -12.42
C ILE A 34 -13.86 8.30 -12.31
N ASP A 35 -15.06 8.67 -12.74
CA ASP A 35 -15.61 10.02 -12.59
C ASP A 35 -16.67 10.03 -11.48
N SER A 36 -16.20 10.00 -10.23
CA SER A 36 -17.05 10.03 -9.03
C SER A 36 -16.63 11.17 -8.12
N PRO A 37 -17.46 12.22 -7.99
CA PRO A 37 -17.18 13.32 -7.05
C PRO A 37 -17.02 12.86 -5.60
N ALA A 38 -17.77 11.82 -5.20
CA ALA A 38 -17.70 11.27 -3.86
C ALA A 38 -16.35 10.59 -3.58
N LEU A 39 -15.86 9.77 -4.52
CA LEU A 39 -14.54 9.14 -4.39
C LEU A 39 -13.42 10.18 -4.44
N ARG A 40 -13.55 11.21 -5.29
CA ARG A 40 -12.57 12.31 -5.35
C ARG A 40 -12.48 13.06 -4.02
N SER A 41 -13.62 13.48 -3.46
CA SER A 41 -13.65 14.17 -2.18
C SER A 41 -13.13 13.30 -1.02
N PHE A 42 -13.43 12.00 -1.04
CA PHE A 42 -12.88 11.07 -0.06
C PHE A 42 -11.37 10.89 -0.20
N MET A 43 -10.85 10.76 -1.42
CA MET A 43 -9.43 10.67 -1.72
C MET A 43 -8.67 11.92 -1.25
N GLU A 44 -9.19 13.11 -1.53
CA GLU A 44 -8.58 14.37 -1.10
C GLU A 44 -8.53 14.50 0.44
N ALA A 45 -9.63 14.15 1.11
CA ALA A 45 -9.68 14.15 2.58
C ALA A 45 -8.71 13.12 3.18
N SER A 46 -8.65 11.93 2.58
CA SER A 46 -7.74 10.86 2.99
C SER A 46 -6.28 11.28 2.79
N LEU A 47 -5.95 11.93 1.67
CA LEU A 47 -4.60 12.39 1.36
C LEU A 47 -4.16 13.49 2.32
N GLN A 48 -5.08 14.40 2.66
CA GLN A 48 -4.82 15.43 3.67
C GLN A 48 -4.49 14.81 5.04
N GLU A 49 -5.26 13.81 5.48
CA GLU A 49 -5.02 13.15 6.77
C GLU A 49 -3.77 12.28 6.75
N ALA A 50 -3.51 11.56 5.66
CA ALA A 50 -2.26 10.81 5.46
C ALA A 50 -1.05 11.73 5.51
N THR A 51 -1.11 12.89 4.84
CA THR A 51 -0.03 13.89 4.84
C THR A 51 0.19 14.46 6.25
N ALA A 52 -0.88 14.77 6.98
CA ALA A 52 -0.77 15.25 8.35
C ALA A 52 -0.19 14.19 9.31
N LEU A 53 -0.43 12.91 9.03
CA LEU A 53 0.00 11.79 9.86
C LEU A 53 1.44 11.35 9.57
N LEU A 54 1.81 11.30 8.29
CA LEU A 54 3.02 10.63 7.81
C LEU A 54 4.02 11.61 7.18
N GLY A 55 3.63 12.87 6.95
CA GLY A 55 4.47 13.87 6.31
C GLY A 55 4.15 14.07 4.83
N ASP A 56 4.88 14.99 4.22
CA ASP A 56 4.67 15.39 2.84
C ASP A 56 5.04 14.28 1.84
N PRO A 57 4.43 14.27 0.65
CA PRO A 57 4.86 13.41 -0.44
C PRO A 57 6.37 13.53 -0.71
N SER A 58 7.01 12.38 -0.93
CA SER A 58 8.43 12.27 -1.28
C SER A 58 8.80 13.07 -2.54
N GLU A 59 7.84 13.27 -3.44
CA GLU A 59 7.96 14.09 -4.63
C GLU A 59 6.68 14.89 -4.90
N PRO A 60 6.76 16.01 -5.64
CA PRO A 60 5.59 16.82 -5.98
C PRO A 60 4.51 16.02 -6.72
N ILE A 61 3.25 16.14 -6.26
CA ILE A 61 2.07 15.55 -6.88
C ILE A 61 1.32 16.64 -7.67
N MET A 62 1.19 16.46 -8.98
CA MET A 62 0.48 17.41 -9.84
C MET A 62 -0.99 17.05 -10.01
N GLU A 63 -1.28 15.77 -10.20
CA GLU A 63 -2.63 15.23 -10.33
C GLU A 63 -2.68 13.80 -9.78
N VAL A 64 -3.76 13.46 -9.07
CA VAL A 64 -4.09 12.07 -8.73
C VAL A 64 -5.26 11.61 -9.61
N LYS A 65 -5.00 10.64 -10.49
CA LYS A 65 -5.97 10.06 -11.42
C LYS A 65 -6.59 8.81 -10.82
N LEU A 66 -7.92 8.73 -10.81
CA LEU A 66 -8.62 7.50 -10.41
C LEU A 66 -8.96 6.65 -11.64
N ARG A 67 -8.64 5.36 -11.53
CA ARG A 67 -8.94 4.34 -12.53
C ARG A 67 -9.60 3.14 -11.87
N ARG A 68 -10.61 2.59 -12.52
CA ARG A 68 -11.07 1.24 -12.25
C ARG A 68 -10.11 0.33 -12.99
N SER A 69 -9.51 -0.65 -12.34
CA SER A 69 -8.64 -1.65 -12.99
C SER A 69 -9.42 -2.65 -13.87
N ARG A 70 -10.33 -2.12 -14.69
CA ARG A 70 -11.06 -2.80 -15.74
C ARG A 70 -10.62 -2.22 -17.07
N LYS A 71 -10.28 -3.08 -18.02
CA LYS A 71 -9.82 -2.70 -19.35
C LYS A 71 -10.95 -2.03 -20.11
N ARG A 72 -10.65 -0.89 -20.72
CA ARG A 72 -11.55 -0.25 -21.68
C ARG A 72 -11.78 -1.18 -22.88
N PRO A 73 -12.94 -1.08 -23.57
CA PRO A 73 -13.29 -1.98 -24.68
C PRO A 73 -12.21 -2.14 -25.75
N ALA A 74 -11.50 -1.05 -26.09
CA ALA A 74 -10.43 -1.05 -27.10
C ALA A 74 -9.26 -1.97 -26.74
N TRP A 75 -9.04 -2.27 -25.46
CA TRP A 75 -7.85 -2.96 -24.95
C TRP A 75 -8.15 -4.35 -24.39
N ARG A 76 -9.40 -4.83 -24.44
CA ARG A 76 -9.81 -6.14 -23.90
C ARG A 76 -9.06 -7.33 -24.52
N HIS A 77 -8.48 -7.14 -25.70
CA HIS A 77 -7.67 -8.14 -26.38
C HIS A 77 -6.27 -8.33 -25.74
N LEU A 78 -5.82 -7.38 -24.92
CA LEU A 78 -4.53 -7.46 -24.22
C LEU A 78 -4.61 -8.36 -22.99
N ARG A 79 -3.55 -9.15 -22.78
CA ARG A 79 -3.39 -10.04 -21.61
C ARG A 79 -2.76 -9.30 -20.44
N ILE A 80 -3.45 -8.25 -20.00
CA ILE A 80 -3.05 -7.45 -18.84
C ILE A 80 -4.06 -7.64 -17.71
N ALA A 81 -3.58 -7.51 -16.47
CA ALA A 81 -4.35 -7.77 -15.26
C ALA A 81 -5.59 -6.87 -15.17
N GLU A 82 -6.61 -7.33 -14.46
CA GLU A 82 -7.79 -6.56 -14.08
C GLU A 82 -8.08 -6.83 -12.60
N ASP A 83 -8.95 -6.02 -11.99
CA ASP A 83 -9.45 -6.20 -10.62
C ASP A 83 -8.35 -6.16 -9.53
N PHE A 84 -7.26 -5.44 -9.81
CA PHE A 84 -6.21 -5.11 -8.84
C PHE A 84 -6.37 -3.69 -8.28
N SER A 85 -5.86 -3.47 -7.08
CA SER A 85 -5.62 -2.12 -6.54
C SER A 85 -4.12 -1.84 -6.51
N LEU A 86 -3.73 -0.65 -6.92
CA LEU A 86 -2.34 -0.23 -7.02
C LEU A 86 -2.26 1.29 -7.13
N THR A 87 -1.20 1.85 -6.58
CA THR A 87 -0.77 3.23 -6.83
C THR A 87 0.56 3.23 -7.54
N GLU A 88 0.63 3.97 -8.65
CA GLU A 88 1.86 4.17 -9.40
C GLU A 88 2.03 5.63 -9.80
N ARG A 89 3.29 6.02 -9.99
CA ARG A 89 3.61 7.28 -10.63
C ARG A 89 3.59 7.11 -12.15
N VAL A 90 3.07 8.11 -12.87
CA VAL A 90 3.06 8.08 -14.33
C VAL A 90 4.45 8.48 -14.84
N PRO A 91 5.17 7.59 -15.55
CA PRO A 91 6.49 7.89 -16.08
C PRO A 91 6.46 9.10 -17.02
N ASN A 92 7.54 9.89 -17.03
CA ASN A 92 7.74 11.03 -17.93
C ASN A 92 6.66 12.13 -17.84
N THR A 93 5.98 12.25 -16.70
CA THR A 93 5.10 13.37 -16.38
C THR A 93 5.74 14.27 -15.33
N SER A 94 5.16 15.46 -15.12
CA SER A 94 5.64 16.42 -14.10
C SER A 94 5.32 16.00 -12.66
N GLY A 95 4.81 14.77 -12.42
CA GLY A 95 4.42 14.29 -11.09
C GLY A 95 2.98 13.78 -11.01
N ASP A 96 2.43 13.22 -12.10
CA ASP A 96 1.10 12.61 -12.04
C ASP A 96 1.18 11.25 -11.33
N VAL A 97 0.18 10.97 -10.50
CA VAL A 97 -0.01 9.68 -9.81
C VAL A 97 -1.34 9.08 -10.26
N VAL A 98 -1.41 7.75 -10.35
CA VAL A 98 -2.63 7.02 -10.66
C VAL A 98 -2.92 6.05 -9.54
N ILE A 99 -4.16 6.07 -9.05
CA ILE A 99 -4.72 5.02 -8.21
C ILE A 99 -5.64 4.15 -9.06
N TYR A 100 -5.35 2.86 -9.08
CA TYR A 100 -6.21 1.81 -9.61
C TYR A 100 -7.04 1.18 -8.50
N LEU A 101 -8.33 0.98 -8.73
CA LEU A 101 -9.22 0.30 -7.81
C LEU A 101 -9.70 -1.02 -8.42
N GLY A 102 -9.54 -2.10 -7.64
CA GLY A 102 -9.94 -3.47 -7.99
C GLY A 102 -11.45 -3.72 -8.00
N VAL A 103 -12.23 -2.76 -7.53
CA VAL A 103 -13.68 -2.89 -7.35
C VAL A 103 -14.41 -1.70 -7.96
N ASP A 104 -15.69 -1.90 -8.28
CA ASP A 104 -16.54 -0.86 -8.84
C ASP A 104 -16.85 0.24 -7.80
N ALA A 105 -17.16 1.45 -8.28
CA ALA A 105 -17.30 2.64 -7.44
C ALA A 105 -18.48 2.57 -6.45
N ASP A 106 -19.42 1.64 -6.67
CA ASP A 106 -20.58 1.35 -5.83
C ASP A 106 -20.33 0.20 -4.84
N SER A 107 -19.14 -0.41 -4.84
CA SER A 107 -18.76 -1.43 -3.88
C SER A 107 -18.47 -0.85 -2.50
N ASP A 108 -18.97 -1.48 -1.44
CA ASP A 108 -18.62 -1.10 -0.07
C ASP A 108 -17.11 -1.21 0.23
N GLU A 109 -16.38 -2.04 -0.53
CA GLU A 109 -14.93 -2.21 -0.37
C GLU A 109 -14.12 -1.05 -0.92
N VAL A 110 -14.72 -0.22 -1.78
CA VAL A 110 -14.03 0.85 -2.51
C VAL A 110 -13.38 1.86 -1.57
N TRP A 111 -14.03 2.16 -0.44
CA TRP A 111 -13.57 3.19 0.50
C TRP A 111 -12.29 2.78 1.20
N PHE A 112 -12.23 1.54 1.68
CA PHE A 112 -11.02 1.00 2.28
C PHE A 112 -9.89 0.92 1.26
N LEU A 113 -10.15 0.38 0.07
CA LEU A 113 -9.12 0.26 -0.97
C LEU A 113 -8.59 1.63 -1.40
N LEU A 114 -9.46 2.63 -1.55
CA LEU A 114 -9.05 3.98 -1.87
C LEU A 114 -8.22 4.62 -0.76
N ALA A 115 -8.62 4.49 0.51
CA ALA A 115 -7.83 5.02 1.62
C ALA A 115 -6.47 4.32 1.78
N HIS A 116 -6.39 3.01 1.47
CA HIS A 116 -5.14 2.25 1.46
C HIS A 116 -4.19 2.79 0.40
N GLU A 117 -4.67 2.88 -0.84
CA GLU A 117 -3.88 3.36 -1.97
C GLU A 117 -3.46 4.83 -1.84
N VAL A 118 -4.25 5.65 -1.14
CA VAL A 118 -3.88 7.04 -0.84
C VAL A 118 -2.60 7.15 -0.02
N VAL A 119 -2.30 6.21 0.88
CA VAL A 119 -1.01 6.23 1.62
C VAL A 119 0.16 6.05 0.66
N HIS A 120 0.00 5.18 -0.34
CA HIS A 120 1.00 4.95 -1.38
C HIS A 120 1.18 6.14 -2.33
N VAL A 121 0.27 7.11 -2.34
CA VAL A 121 0.47 8.37 -3.09
C VAL A 121 1.63 9.19 -2.53
N LEU A 122 1.90 9.11 -1.22
CA LEU A 122 3.01 9.84 -0.60
C LEU A 122 4.37 9.35 -1.11
N ASN A 123 4.48 8.06 -1.38
CA ASN A 123 5.66 7.47 -2.02
C ASN A 123 5.30 6.15 -2.74
N PRO A 124 4.97 6.20 -4.04
CA PRO A 124 4.54 5.02 -4.80
C PRO A 124 5.64 3.96 -4.99
N GLU A 125 6.90 4.30 -4.74
CA GLU A 125 8.06 3.44 -4.96
C GLU A 125 8.34 2.52 -3.76
N VAL A 126 7.75 2.80 -2.60
CA VAL A 126 7.89 1.93 -1.42
C VAL A 126 7.04 0.67 -1.59
N LYS A 127 7.72 -0.47 -1.77
CA LYS A 127 7.09 -1.79 -1.93
C LYS A 127 7.50 -2.70 -0.77
N ASP A 128 7.05 -2.39 0.44
CA ASP A 128 7.51 -3.03 1.69
C ASP A 128 6.33 -3.49 2.56
N TRP A 129 6.44 -4.66 3.22
CA TRP A 129 5.38 -5.16 4.11
C TRP A 129 5.06 -4.22 5.28
N TYR A 130 6.04 -3.48 5.80
CA TYR A 130 5.79 -2.46 6.81
C TYR A 130 4.90 -1.34 6.25
N MET A 131 5.13 -0.93 5.00
CA MET A 131 4.30 0.07 4.33
C MET A 131 2.88 -0.46 4.02
N GLU A 132 2.75 -1.71 3.54
CA GLU A 132 1.42 -2.32 3.32
C GLU A 132 0.60 -2.42 4.61
N GLY A 133 1.27 -2.75 5.72
CA GLY A 133 0.64 -2.78 7.03
C GLY A 133 0.21 -1.40 7.51
N LEU A 134 1.03 -0.37 7.26
CA LEU A 134 0.75 1.01 7.64
C LEU A 134 -0.43 1.57 6.83
N ALA A 135 -0.43 1.35 5.51
CA ALA A 135 -1.53 1.72 4.62
C ALA A 135 -2.85 1.07 5.03
N SER A 136 -2.81 -0.23 5.34
CA SER A 136 -3.98 -0.98 5.82
C SER A 136 -4.49 -0.46 7.18
N TYR A 137 -3.57 -0.16 8.11
CA TYR A 137 -3.91 0.38 9.42
C TYR A 137 -4.60 1.74 9.26
N PHE A 138 -3.99 2.65 8.50
CA PHE A 138 -4.54 3.97 8.20
C PHE A 138 -5.93 3.87 7.55
N ALA A 139 -6.10 3.02 6.53
CA ALA A 139 -7.36 2.87 5.82
C ALA A 139 -8.49 2.39 6.75
N ILE A 140 -8.21 1.45 7.66
CA ILE A 140 -9.17 1.00 8.67
C ILE A 140 -9.53 2.13 9.62
N THR A 141 -8.54 2.83 10.18
CA THR A 141 -8.79 3.90 11.17
C THR A 141 -9.53 5.08 10.55
N PHE A 142 -9.16 5.48 9.33
CA PHE A 142 -9.77 6.58 8.61
C PHE A 142 -11.24 6.29 8.26
N CYS A 143 -11.52 5.11 7.69
CA CYS A 143 -12.88 4.70 7.37
C CYS A 143 -13.75 4.58 8.63
N GLU A 144 -13.23 4.03 9.73
CA GLU A 144 -14.00 3.89 10.97
C GLU A 144 -14.26 5.24 11.65
N ALA A 145 -13.30 6.16 11.63
CA ALA A 145 -13.52 7.51 12.15
C ALA A 145 -14.61 8.25 11.37
N ARG A 146 -14.71 8.02 10.05
CA ARG A 146 -15.64 8.74 9.17
C ARG A 146 -17.01 8.09 9.04
N PHE A 147 -17.08 6.77 9.03
CA PHE A 147 -18.29 6.00 8.74
C PHE A 147 -18.73 5.09 9.91
N GLY A 148 -17.95 5.00 10.97
CA GLY A 148 -18.18 4.05 12.07
C GLY A 148 -17.90 2.59 11.69
N SER A 149 -17.40 2.33 10.48
CA SER A 149 -17.11 0.99 9.97
C SER A 149 -16.04 1.04 8.87
N SER A 150 -15.22 -0.01 8.81
CA SER A 150 -14.27 -0.27 7.74
C SER A 150 -14.81 -1.28 6.70
N GLY A 151 -16.13 -1.39 6.52
CA GLY A 151 -16.74 -2.33 5.57
C GLY A 151 -16.45 -3.81 5.88
N GLY A 152 -16.14 -4.12 7.15
CA GLY A 152 -15.73 -5.45 7.60
C GLY A 152 -14.25 -5.78 7.41
N TRP A 153 -13.43 -4.89 6.84
CA TRP A 153 -12.00 -5.13 6.61
C TRP A 153 -11.22 -5.39 7.89
N ARG A 154 -11.49 -4.66 8.99
CA ARG A 154 -10.90 -4.97 10.30
C ARG A 154 -11.14 -6.42 10.69
N MET A 155 -12.41 -6.85 10.69
CA MET A 155 -12.77 -8.22 11.07
C MET A 155 -12.09 -9.26 10.15
N ARG A 156 -12.02 -9.01 8.84
CA ARG A 156 -11.31 -9.89 7.90
C ARG A 156 -9.83 -10.02 8.26
N PHE A 157 -9.14 -8.91 8.46
CA PHE A 157 -7.72 -8.94 8.82
C PHE A 157 -7.47 -9.48 10.24
N GLU A 158 -8.39 -9.40 11.18
CA GLU A 158 -8.23 -10.10 12.47
C GLU A 158 -8.33 -11.63 12.30
N ASN A 159 -9.18 -12.11 11.40
CA ASN A 159 -9.52 -13.53 11.29
C ASN A 159 -8.74 -14.28 10.21
N MET A 160 -8.09 -13.58 9.27
CA MET A 160 -7.27 -14.21 8.23
C MET A 160 -5.89 -14.59 8.80
N GLU A 161 -5.82 -15.81 9.33
CA GLU A 161 -4.57 -16.43 9.75
C GLU A 161 -3.69 -16.75 8.53
N ASN A 162 -2.40 -16.50 8.65
CA ASN A 162 -1.38 -16.79 7.61
C ASN A 162 -1.45 -15.94 6.32
N GLU A 163 -2.38 -15.01 6.19
CA GLU A 163 -2.42 -14.08 5.05
C GLU A 163 -1.43 -12.91 5.29
N PRO A 164 -0.47 -12.63 4.38
CA PRO A 164 0.58 -11.62 4.60
C PRO A 164 0.10 -10.19 4.84
N TYR A 165 -0.93 -9.71 4.13
CA TYR A 165 -1.49 -8.36 4.35
C TYR A 165 -2.18 -8.26 5.71
N ALA A 166 -2.94 -9.29 6.07
CA ALA A 166 -3.53 -9.37 7.40
C ALA A 166 -2.44 -9.41 8.49
N CYS A 167 -1.33 -10.09 8.22
CA CYS A 167 -0.17 -10.15 9.12
C CYS A 167 0.52 -8.78 9.26
N SER A 168 0.78 -8.08 8.16
CA SER A 168 1.41 -6.76 8.18
C SER A 168 0.52 -5.70 8.83
N TYR A 169 -0.79 -5.71 8.57
CA TYR A 169 -1.75 -4.85 9.26
C TYR A 169 -1.73 -5.08 10.78
N ARG A 170 -1.81 -6.34 11.24
CA ARG A 170 -1.77 -6.64 12.67
C ARG A 170 -0.44 -6.24 13.31
N MET A 171 0.66 -6.38 12.57
CA MET A 171 1.98 -5.89 12.98
C MET A 171 1.95 -4.38 13.20
N MET A 172 1.50 -3.60 12.22
CA MET A 172 1.51 -2.14 12.32
C MET A 172 0.50 -1.62 13.33
N ARG A 173 -0.67 -2.27 13.50
CA ARG A 173 -1.58 -1.99 14.62
C ARG A 173 -0.89 -2.19 15.97
N ALA A 174 -0.17 -3.30 16.14
CA ALA A 174 0.52 -3.60 17.39
C ALA A 174 1.65 -2.61 17.70
N VAL A 175 2.30 -2.05 16.67
CA VAL A 175 3.26 -0.93 16.81
C VAL A 175 2.51 0.34 17.22
N ALA A 176 1.40 0.68 16.54
CA ALA A 176 0.61 1.87 16.84
C ALA A 176 0.12 1.91 18.31
N GLU A 177 -0.16 0.75 18.91
CA GLU A 177 -0.57 0.62 20.31
C GLU A 177 0.52 1.02 21.31
N VAL A 178 1.80 0.80 20.99
CA VAL A 178 2.91 0.98 21.94
C VAL A 178 3.85 2.13 21.59
N ALA A 179 3.92 2.50 20.32
CA ALA A 179 4.84 3.50 19.79
C ALA A 179 4.22 4.23 18.58
N PRO A 180 3.09 4.95 18.76
CA PRO A 180 2.37 5.60 17.66
C PRO A 180 3.21 6.66 16.94
N GLU A 181 4.02 7.43 17.66
CA GLU A 181 4.90 8.43 17.04
C GLU A 181 6.05 7.78 16.27
N ALA A 182 6.58 6.66 16.75
CA ALA A 182 7.60 5.91 16.02
C ALA A 182 7.04 5.28 14.74
N MET A 183 5.81 4.77 14.78
CA MET A 183 5.11 4.29 13.58
C MET A 183 4.99 5.39 12.51
N ARG A 184 4.60 6.61 12.90
CA ARG A 184 4.45 7.74 11.96
C ARG A 184 5.75 8.09 11.27
N ARG A 185 6.86 8.17 12.02
CA ARG A 185 8.20 8.48 11.48
C ARG A 185 8.84 7.34 10.69
N MET A 186 8.20 6.19 10.56
CA MET A 186 8.77 5.05 9.82
C MET A 186 9.05 5.40 8.35
N VAL A 187 8.24 6.27 7.75
CA VAL A 187 8.42 6.72 6.37
C VAL A 187 9.66 7.61 6.16
N ASP A 188 10.23 8.16 7.24
CA ASP A 188 11.49 8.92 7.17
C ASP A 188 12.72 8.01 6.92
N PHE A 189 12.53 6.69 7.06
CA PHE A 189 13.57 5.67 6.90
C PHE A 189 13.44 4.93 5.57
N VAL A 190 12.77 5.53 4.59
CA VAL A 190 12.71 4.97 3.24
C VAL A 190 14.08 5.05 2.57
N VAL A 191 14.54 3.92 2.03
CA VAL A 191 15.81 3.78 1.31
C VAL A 191 15.60 3.03 0.01
N ALA A 192 16.49 3.25 -0.97
CA ALA A 192 16.48 2.45 -2.21
C ALA A 192 16.70 0.96 -1.90
N ASP A 193 16.03 0.09 -2.64
CA ASP A 193 16.28 -1.35 -2.58
C ASP A 193 17.56 -1.71 -3.35
N GLU A 194 18.44 -2.48 -2.72
CA GLU A 194 19.75 -2.83 -3.28
C GLU A 194 19.66 -3.82 -4.45
N THR A 195 18.54 -4.57 -4.52
CA THR A 195 18.32 -5.62 -5.51
C THR A 195 17.38 -5.19 -6.63
N ARG A 196 16.44 -4.28 -6.35
CA ARG A 196 15.44 -3.76 -7.29
C ARG A 196 15.57 -2.24 -7.39
N LEU A 197 16.30 -1.78 -8.40
CA LEU A 197 16.70 -0.37 -8.52
C LEU A 197 15.54 0.62 -8.70
N ASP A 198 14.35 0.14 -9.06
CA ASP A 198 13.11 0.91 -9.17
C ASP A 198 12.26 0.90 -7.88
N TRP A 199 12.73 0.24 -6.82
CA TRP A 199 12.00 0.08 -5.57
C TRP A 199 12.68 0.83 -4.45
N GLN A 200 11.84 1.19 -3.48
CA GLN A 200 12.25 1.62 -2.17
C GLN A 200 11.68 0.67 -1.11
N ARG A 201 12.35 0.61 0.03
CA ARG A 201 11.97 -0.18 1.20
C ARG A 201 12.17 0.61 2.48
N ILE A 202 11.66 0.09 3.59
CA ILE A 202 11.93 0.70 4.91
C ILE A 202 13.27 0.16 5.43
N ASP A 203 14.19 1.06 5.79
CA ASP A 203 15.33 0.74 6.65
C ASP A 203 14.84 0.51 8.08
N VAL A 204 14.39 -0.72 8.32
CA VAL A 204 13.85 -1.15 9.61
C VAL A 204 14.88 -1.03 10.73
N ASN A 205 16.16 -1.24 10.44
CA ASN A 205 17.22 -1.15 11.46
C ASN A 205 17.49 0.32 11.83
N GLY A 206 17.57 1.22 10.84
CA GLY A 206 17.65 2.66 11.06
C GLY A 206 16.44 3.19 11.83
N TRP A 207 15.23 2.77 11.43
CA TRP A 207 13.98 3.12 12.11
C TRP A 207 13.99 2.70 13.58
N LEU A 208 14.32 1.44 13.87
CA LEU A 208 14.43 0.93 15.23
C LEU A 208 15.53 1.64 16.03
N ALA A 209 16.65 1.99 15.40
CA ALA A 209 17.75 2.70 16.04
C ALA A 209 17.41 4.15 16.43
N SER A 210 16.40 4.76 15.78
CA SER A 210 15.93 6.11 16.11
C SER A 210 15.11 6.19 17.41
N MET A 211 14.66 5.05 17.93
CA MET A 211 13.83 4.95 19.12
C MET A 211 14.66 4.96 20.41
N SER A 212 14.03 5.27 21.53
CA SER A 212 14.65 5.01 22.85
C SER A 212 14.86 3.51 23.08
N VAL A 213 15.72 3.14 24.02
CA VAL A 213 15.99 1.72 24.32
C VAL A 213 14.72 1.00 24.77
N GLU A 214 13.91 1.65 25.60
CA GLU A 214 12.65 1.12 26.13
C GLU A 214 11.59 0.99 25.04
N GLU A 215 11.41 2.01 24.21
CA GLU A 215 10.45 2.01 23.10
C GLU A 215 10.81 0.92 22.08
N ARG A 216 12.09 0.87 21.66
CA ARG A 216 12.61 -0.14 20.74
C ARG A 216 12.35 -1.55 21.26
N LYS A 217 12.55 -1.79 22.56
CA LYS A 217 12.30 -3.10 23.17
C LYS A 217 10.83 -3.51 23.04
N LEU A 218 9.90 -2.59 23.32
CA LEU A 218 8.47 -2.84 23.20
C LEU A 218 8.06 -3.11 21.74
N VAL A 219 8.54 -2.30 20.80
CA VAL A 219 8.28 -2.49 19.37
C VAL A 219 8.80 -3.85 18.89
N LEU A 220 10.04 -4.21 19.24
CA LEU A 220 10.63 -5.50 18.89
C LEU A 220 9.81 -6.67 19.43
N GLU A 221 9.33 -6.59 20.67
CA GLU A 221 8.46 -7.61 21.27
C GLU A 221 7.15 -7.77 20.47
N LYS A 222 6.53 -6.65 20.07
CA LYS A 222 5.29 -6.65 19.29
C LYS A 222 5.46 -7.18 17.87
N ILE A 223 6.52 -6.79 17.16
CA ILE A 223 6.68 -7.17 15.74
C ILE A 223 7.20 -8.59 15.55
N LYS A 224 7.98 -9.13 16.50
CA LYS A 224 8.63 -10.45 16.39
C LYS A 224 7.73 -11.60 15.89
N PRO A 225 6.51 -11.84 16.44
CA PRO A 225 5.65 -12.92 15.97
C PRO A 225 5.20 -12.74 14.51
N TYR A 226 5.00 -11.51 14.06
CA TYR A 226 4.57 -11.19 12.69
C TYR A 226 5.74 -11.29 11.71
N VAL A 227 6.91 -10.77 12.09
CA VAL A 227 8.14 -10.92 11.29
C VAL A 227 8.42 -12.39 11.03
N LYS A 228 8.30 -13.26 12.04
CA LYS A 228 8.47 -14.72 11.87
C LYS A 228 7.53 -15.32 10.81
N GLN A 229 6.30 -14.83 10.73
CA GLN A 229 5.33 -15.30 9.72
C GLN A 229 5.65 -14.77 8.33
N LEU A 230 6.09 -13.51 8.24
CA LEU A 230 6.41 -12.86 6.96
C LEU A 230 7.72 -13.39 6.34
N VAL A 231 8.74 -13.73 7.14
CA VAL A 231 10.00 -14.34 6.63
C VAL A 231 9.77 -15.66 5.91
N ALA A 232 8.75 -16.43 6.30
CA ALA A 232 8.45 -17.71 5.66
C ALA A 232 7.86 -17.57 4.24
N ARG A 233 7.77 -16.34 3.71
CA ARG A 233 7.20 -16.04 2.39
C ARG A 233 8.29 -15.70 1.38
N PRO A 234 8.08 -16.02 0.09
CA PRO A 234 9.05 -15.65 -0.93
C PRO A 234 9.17 -14.13 -1.03
N ALA A 235 10.42 -13.63 -1.09
CA ALA A 235 10.74 -12.20 -1.21
C ALA A 235 10.47 -11.62 -2.62
N ASP A 236 9.74 -12.34 -3.48
CA ASP A 236 9.63 -12.00 -4.89
C ASP A 236 8.61 -10.88 -5.18
N LYS A 237 7.72 -10.56 -4.24
CA LYS A 237 6.56 -9.66 -4.47
C LYS A 237 6.57 -8.36 -3.71
N VAL A 238 7.16 -8.33 -2.51
CA VAL A 238 7.20 -7.17 -1.61
C VAL A 238 8.51 -7.27 -0.83
N ALA A 239 9.25 -6.17 -0.73
CA ALA A 239 10.46 -6.08 0.06
C ALA A 239 10.15 -6.36 1.53
N PHE A 240 11.09 -7.00 2.21
CA PHE A 240 10.95 -7.27 3.62
C PHE A 240 12.30 -7.30 4.31
N THR A 241 12.47 -6.40 5.29
CA THR A 241 13.66 -6.33 6.12
C THR A 241 13.38 -7.01 7.45
N VAL A 242 14.15 -8.05 7.78
CA VAL A 242 14.15 -8.64 9.12
C VAL A 242 15.04 -7.79 10.02
N PRO A 243 14.57 -7.36 11.21
CA PRO A 243 15.44 -6.68 12.16
C PRO A 243 16.69 -7.52 12.51
N ASP A 244 17.88 -6.93 12.38
CA ASP A 244 19.16 -7.66 12.58
C ASP A 244 19.28 -8.30 13.96
N VAL A 245 18.67 -7.64 14.96
CA VAL A 245 18.64 -8.10 16.37
C VAL A 245 17.96 -9.47 16.54
N PHE A 246 17.17 -9.92 15.58
CA PHE A 246 16.59 -11.27 15.63
C PHE A 246 17.55 -12.37 15.19
N GLY A 247 18.58 -12.04 14.40
CA GLY A 247 19.66 -12.98 14.02
C GLY A 247 19.17 -14.21 13.25
N TRP A 248 18.24 -14.03 12.31
CA TRP A 248 17.67 -15.10 11.48
C TRP A 248 18.31 -15.17 10.10
#